data_AF-A0A0D6LCY9-F1
#
_entry.id   AF-A0A0D6LCY9-F1
#
_cell.length_a   1.000
_cell.length_b   1.000
_cell.length_c   1.000
_cell.angle_alpha   90.00
_cell.angle_beta   90.00
_cell.angle_gamma   90.00
#
_symmetry.space_group_name_H-M   'P 1'
#
loop_
_entity.id
_entity.type
_entity.pdbx_description
1 polymer ?
#
loop_
_entity_poly.entity_id
_entity_poly.type
_entity_poly.pdbx_seq_one_letter_code
_entity_poly.pdbx_strand_id
1 'polypeptide(L)'
;MLRNHRSAGILCDVELLVGDEKIMAHKIMITVWASPDIDPAALRDLVMHAYGDNLVVSKENIQNIIVAANFLQMHDIAEKCATYLFEHLTNEANALTVSRLFTAIGCSVAMKVEQYIKKDFRSIVMCEEFLELSLEELTQILSWDDLCTTSEQDTFDAAIRWIEHDPERTTAAARYE
;
A
#
# COMPACT_ATOMS: atom_id res chain seq x y z
N MET A 1 12.62 -13.26 -26.29
CA MET A 1 11.22 -13.76 -26.24
C MET A 1 10.17 -12.65 -26.42
N LEU A 2 10.37 -11.43 -25.90
CA LEU A 2 9.53 -10.25 -26.19
C LEU A 2 9.29 -10.01 -27.70
N ARG A 3 10.32 -10.24 -28.52
CA ARG A 3 10.23 -10.14 -29.99
C ARG A 3 9.26 -11.17 -30.60
N ASN A 4 9.15 -12.35 -30.00
CA ASN A 4 8.35 -13.47 -30.54
C ASN A 4 6.86 -13.31 -30.22
N HIS A 5 6.52 -12.78 -29.05
CA HIS A 5 5.11 -12.51 -28.68
C HIS A 5 4.60 -11.24 -29.37
N ARG A 6 5.44 -10.22 -29.53
CA ARG A 6 5.17 -9.06 -30.39
C ARG A 6 4.98 -9.44 -31.86
N SER A 7 5.79 -10.37 -32.39
CA SER A 7 5.63 -10.85 -33.76
C SER A 7 4.40 -11.75 -33.97
N ALA A 8 3.86 -12.34 -32.89
CA ALA A 8 2.69 -13.21 -32.94
C ALA A 8 1.34 -12.47 -32.79
N GLY A 9 1.35 -11.15 -32.57
CA GLY A 9 0.14 -10.33 -32.50
C GLY A 9 -0.76 -10.57 -31.29
N ILE A 10 -0.30 -11.35 -30.31
CA ILE A 10 -1.07 -11.66 -29.10
C ILE A 10 -1.09 -10.39 -28.22
N LEU A 11 -2.29 -9.84 -27.98
CA LEU A 11 -2.58 -8.68 -27.12
C LEU A 11 -2.01 -7.31 -27.59
N CYS A 12 -1.61 -7.16 -28.86
CA CYS A 12 -1.11 -5.88 -29.39
C CYS A 12 -2.27 -4.93 -29.77
N ASP A 13 -2.69 -4.07 -28.86
CA ASP A 13 -3.87 -3.22 -29.01
C ASP A 13 -3.57 -1.72 -29.20
N VAL A 14 -2.30 -1.33 -29.42
CA VAL A 14 -1.88 0.03 -29.84
C VAL A 14 -0.76 0.00 -30.90
N GLU A 15 -0.86 0.91 -31.87
CA GLU A 15 0.20 1.24 -32.84
C GLU A 15 0.96 2.50 -32.39
N LEU A 16 2.25 2.39 -32.11
CA LEU A 16 3.14 3.54 -31.93
C LEU A 16 3.75 3.93 -33.28
N LEU A 17 3.65 5.22 -33.64
CA LEU A 17 4.31 5.78 -34.81
C LEU A 17 5.59 6.50 -34.39
N VAL A 18 6.74 6.07 -34.91
CA VAL A 18 8.03 6.74 -34.73
C VAL A 18 8.59 7.06 -36.11
N GLY A 19 8.39 8.30 -36.56
CA GLY A 19 8.65 8.67 -37.96
C GLY A 19 7.69 7.92 -38.91
N ASP A 20 8.24 7.24 -39.92
CA ASP A 20 7.47 6.40 -40.86
C ASP A 20 7.32 4.94 -40.36
N GLU A 21 7.93 4.58 -39.24
CA GLU A 21 7.87 3.22 -38.71
C GLU A 21 6.69 3.02 -37.75
N LYS A 22 5.97 1.92 -37.95
CA LYS A 22 4.89 1.46 -37.07
C LYS A 22 5.40 0.38 -36.13
N ILE A 23 5.24 0.63 -34.83
CA ILE A 23 5.64 -0.26 -33.74
C ILE A 23 4.38 -0.72 -33.02
N MET A 24 3.96 -1.96 -33.26
CA MET A 24 2.92 -2.62 -32.46
C MET A 24 3.40 -2.74 -31.01
N ALA A 25 2.61 -2.22 -30.07
CA ALA A 25 2.86 -2.28 -28.64
C ALA A 25 1.57 -2.64 -27.88
N HIS A 26 1.74 -3.24 -26.72
CA HIS A 26 0.65 -3.47 -25.77
C HIS A 26 0.28 -2.14 -25.14
N LYS A 27 -1.03 -1.82 -25.03
CA LYS A 27 -1.52 -0.58 -24.39
C LYS A 27 -0.97 -0.42 -22.96
N ILE A 28 -0.76 -1.55 -22.27
CA ILE A 28 -0.06 -1.66 -20.98
C ILE A 28 1.33 -1.00 -21.00
N MET A 29 2.14 -1.14 -22.06
CA MET A 29 3.48 -0.51 -22.09
C MET A 29 3.42 1.02 -22.13
N ILE A 30 2.35 1.62 -22.65
CA ILE A 30 2.23 3.08 -22.75
C ILE A 30 1.75 3.68 -21.42
N THR A 31 0.83 3.00 -20.72
CA THR A 31 0.38 3.41 -19.38
C THR A 31 1.50 3.29 -18.33
N VAL A 32 2.38 2.30 -18.48
CA VAL A 32 3.53 2.04 -17.59
C VAL A 32 4.57 3.16 -17.58
N TRP A 33 4.79 3.84 -18.71
CA TRP A 33 5.75 4.95 -18.78
C TRP A 33 5.24 6.21 -18.06
N ALA A 34 3.92 6.37 -17.90
CA ALA A 34 3.30 7.64 -17.55
C ALA A 34 2.89 7.80 -16.07
N SER A 35 3.08 6.77 -15.22
CA SER A 35 2.72 6.85 -13.80
C SER A 35 3.98 7.04 -12.93
N PRO A 36 4.27 8.27 -12.47
CA PRO A 36 5.46 8.54 -11.64
C PRO A 36 5.38 7.90 -10.25
N ASP A 37 4.18 7.52 -9.81
CA ASP A 37 3.91 7.01 -8.46
C ASP A 37 4.06 5.49 -8.32
N ILE A 38 4.40 4.78 -9.40
CA ILE A 38 4.54 3.33 -9.42
C ILE A 38 6.00 2.94 -9.68
N ASP A 39 6.51 2.02 -8.86
CA ASP A 39 7.85 1.50 -9.04
C ASP A 39 8.00 0.77 -10.39
N PRO A 40 8.92 1.22 -11.26
CA PRO A 40 9.06 0.67 -12.61
C PRO A 40 9.59 -0.77 -12.60
N ALA A 41 10.29 -1.21 -11.55
CA ALA A 41 10.80 -2.56 -11.46
C ALA A 41 9.67 -3.55 -11.13
N ALA A 42 8.84 -3.27 -10.13
CA ALA A 42 7.67 -4.08 -9.80
C ALA A 42 6.72 -4.21 -10.99
N LEU A 43 6.52 -3.11 -11.71
CA LEU A 43 5.67 -3.08 -12.90
C LEU A 43 6.24 -3.91 -14.05
N ARG A 44 7.55 -3.82 -14.30
CA ARG A 44 8.24 -4.69 -15.27
C ARG A 44 8.10 -6.16 -14.90
N ASP A 45 8.30 -6.50 -13.63
CA ASP A 45 8.29 -7.89 -13.16
C ASP A 45 6.88 -8.51 -13.29
N LEU A 46 5.82 -7.73 -13.01
CA LEU A 46 4.43 -8.15 -13.25
C LEU A 46 4.11 -8.34 -14.73
N VAL A 47 4.60 -7.45 -15.60
CA VAL A 47 4.42 -7.59 -17.05
C VAL A 47 5.13 -8.86 -17.53
N MET A 48 6.38 -9.11 -17.11
CA MET A 48 7.09 -10.34 -17.46
C MET A 48 6.37 -11.59 -16.96
N HIS A 49 5.79 -11.52 -15.76
CA HIS A 49 4.98 -12.61 -15.22
C HIS A 49 3.73 -12.90 -16.07
N ALA A 50 3.04 -11.88 -16.58
CA ALA A 50 1.91 -12.05 -17.49
C ALA A 50 2.31 -12.74 -18.81
N TYR A 51 3.58 -12.64 -19.22
CA TYR A 51 4.14 -13.37 -20.37
C TYR A 51 4.67 -14.77 -20.03
N GLY A 52 4.45 -15.25 -18.81
CA GLY A 52 4.81 -16.60 -18.37
C GLY A 52 6.16 -16.72 -17.67
N ASP A 53 6.82 -15.60 -17.32
CA ASP A 53 7.98 -15.65 -16.43
C ASP A 53 7.56 -15.84 -14.97
N ASN A 54 8.49 -16.25 -14.11
CA ASN A 54 8.22 -16.41 -12.68
C ASN A 54 8.31 -15.06 -11.96
N LEU A 55 7.27 -14.70 -11.21
CA LEU A 55 7.29 -13.52 -10.34
C LEU A 55 8.06 -13.81 -9.06
N VAL A 56 9.14 -13.05 -8.81
CA VAL A 56 9.93 -13.16 -7.57
C VAL A 56 9.49 -12.07 -6.59
N VAL A 57 8.80 -12.50 -5.55
CA VAL A 57 8.33 -11.61 -4.47
C VAL A 57 9.29 -11.70 -3.28
N SER A 58 9.68 -10.55 -2.75
CA SER A 58 10.58 -10.39 -1.60
C SER A 58 9.99 -9.36 -0.63
N LYS A 59 10.53 -9.29 0.59
CA LYS A 59 10.05 -8.35 1.63
C LYS A 59 10.18 -6.88 1.20
N GLU A 60 11.16 -6.59 0.34
CA GLU A 60 11.48 -5.23 -0.10
C GLU A 60 10.60 -4.78 -1.27
N ASN A 61 10.21 -5.70 -2.17
CA ASN A 61 9.43 -5.35 -3.36
C ASN A 61 7.93 -5.60 -3.22
N ILE A 62 7.48 -6.35 -2.21
CA ILE A 62 6.10 -6.82 -2.13
C ILE A 62 5.07 -5.68 -2.09
N GLN A 63 5.35 -4.58 -1.39
CA GLN A 63 4.44 -3.43 -1.35
C GLN A 63 4.30 -2.82 -2.74
N ASN A 64 5.42 -2.61 -3.44
CA ASN A 64 5.44 -2.10 -4.81
C ASN A 64 4.72 -3.03 -5.79
N ILE A 65 4.89 -4.35 -5.63
CA ILE A 65 4.19 -5.36 -6.43
C ILE A 65 2.68 -5.30 -6.18
N ILE A 66 2.22 -5.13 -4.93
CA ILE A 66 0.78 -5.01 -4.64
C ILE A 66 0.21 -3.76 -5.32
N VAL A 67 0.87 -2.60 -5.17
CA VAL A 67 0.43 -1.33 -5.79
C VAL A 67 0.38 -1.46 -7.32
N ALA A 68 1.45 -1.97 -7.93
CA ALA A 68 1.53 -2.16 -9.37
C ALA A 68 0.52 -3.20 -9.88
N ALA A 69 0.29 -4.29 -9.13
CA ALA A 69 -0.70 -5.31 -9.48
C ALA A 69 -2.12 -4.74 -9.40
N ASN A 70 -2.42 -3.92 -8.38
CA ASN A 70 -3.70 -3.24 -8.29
C ASN A 70 -3.90 -2.25 -9.44
N PHE A 71 -2.87 -1.47 -9.79
CA PHE A 71 -2.92 -0.57 -10.93
C PHE A 71 -3.19 -1.30 -12.25
N LEU A 72 -2.52 -2.44 -12.47
CA LEU A 72 -2.75 -3.30 -13.62
C LEU A 72 -4.04 -4.13 -13.56
N GLN A 73 -4.85 -3.99 -12.50
CA GLN A 73 -6.08 -4.76 -12.26
C GLN A 73 -5.82 -6.29 -12.18
N MET A 74 -4.62 -6.69 -11.75
CA MET A 74 -4.24 -8.08 -11.48
C MET A 74 -4.61 -8.46 -10.05
N HIS A 75 -5.91 -8.44 -9.74
CA HIS A 75 -6.42 -8.60 -8.37
C HIS A 75 -5.95 -9.89 -7.69
N ASP A 76 -5.90 -11.02 -8.40
CA ASP A 76 -5.44 -12.29 -7.84
C ASP A 76 -4.01 -12.22 -7.29
N ILE A 77 -3.12 -11.47 -7.95
CA ILE A 77 -1.73 -11.29 -7.51
C ILE A 77 -1.68 -10.31 -6.35
N ALA A 78 -2.39 -9.19 -6.45
CA ALA A 78 -2.47 -8.18 -5.41
C ALA A 78 -2.97 -8.80 -4.09
N GLU A 79 -4.04 -9.60 -4.14
CA GLU A 79 -4.66 -10.22 -2.96
C GLU A 79 -3.77 -11.31 -2.34
N LYS A 80 -3.10 -12.14 -3.16
CA LYS A 80 -2.13 -13.12 -2.66
C LYS A 80 -0.94 -12.45 -1.99
N CYS A 81 -0.39 -11.40 -2.60
CA CYS A 81 0.74 -10.66 -2.04
C CYS A 81 0.32 -9.89 -0.79
N ALA A 82 -0.87 -9.29 -0.76
CA ALA A 82 -1.41 -8.62 0.42
C ALA A 82 -1.62 -9.60 1.59
N THR A 83 -2.16 -10.79 1.31
CA THR A 83 -2.30 -11.85 2.32
C THR A 83 -0.94 -12.27 2.87
N TYR A 84 0.05 -12.49 2.00
CA TYR A 84 1.41 -12.84 2.43
C TYR A 84 2.07 -11.72 3.25
N LEU A 85 1.90 -10.46 2.85
CA LEU A 85 2.40 -9.29 3.59
C LEU A 85 1.81 -9.28 5.00
N PHE A 86 0.50 -9.47 5.12
CA PHE A 86 -0.18 -9.52 6.41
C PHE A 86 0.28 -10.67 7.30
N GLU A 87 0.29 -11.90 6.77
CA GLU A 87 0.52 -13.10 7.58
C GLU A 87 1.98 -13.29 8.02
N HIS A 88 2.94 -12.72 7.28
CA HIS A 88 4.36 -13.00 7.50
C HIS A 88 5.23 -11.78 7.81
N LEU A 89 4.79 -10.57 7.46
CA LEU A 89 5.63 -9.37 7.54
C LEU A 89 5.01 -8.26 8.40
N THR A 90 3.70 -8.28 8.62
CA THR A 90 3.04 -7.31 9.51
C THR A 90 3.44 -7.55 10.96
N ASN A 91 3.79 -6.46 11.62
CA ASN A 91 4.14 -6.37 13.03
C ASN A 91 3.70 -5.01 13.58
N GLU A 92 3.87 -4.81 14.87
CA GLU A 92 3.44 -3.62 15.62
C GLU A 92 3.97 -2.30 15.02
N ALA A 93 5.19 -2.32 14.47
CA ALA A 93 5.86 -1.13 13.97
C ALA A 93 5.50 -0.74 12.53
N ASN A 94 4.87 -1.63 11.76
CA ASN A 94 4.47 -1.37 10.38
C ASN A 94 2.97 -1.58 10.10
N ALA A 95 2.19 -1.97 11.12
CA ALA A 95 0.78 -2.31 10.97
C ALA A 95 -0.04 -1.12 10.46
N LEU A 96 0.30 0.10 10.89
CA LEU A 96 -0.40 1.32 10.46
C LEU A 96 -0.13 1.58 8.98
N THR A 97 1.12 1.51 8.54
CA THR A 97 1.46 1.65 7.10
C THR A 97 0.80 0.56 6.25
N VAL A 98 0.81 -0.69 6.71
CA VAL A 98 0.14 -1.79 5.98
C VAL A 98 -1.38 -1.59 5.91
N SER A 99 -2.00 -1.08 6.98
CA SER A 99 -3.43 -0.74 6.98
C SER A 99 -3.75 0.34 5.95
N ARG A 100 -2.99 1.44 5.94
CA ARG A 100 -3.15 2.53 4.96
C ARG A 100 -3.04 2.01 3.52
N LEU A 101 -2.05 1.15 3.26
CA LEU A 101 -1.85 0.53 1.96
C LEU A 101 -3.07 -0.30 1.54
N PHE A 102 -3.58 -1.17 2.41
CA PHE A 102 -4.70 -2.05 2.07
C PHE A 102 -6.03 -1.31 1.94
N THR A 103 -6.24 -0.26 2.73
CA THR A 103 -7.40 0.62 2.61
C THR A 103 -7.36 1.38 1.28
N ALA A 104 -6.21 1.91 0.87
CA ALA A 104 -6.04 2.62 -0.39
C ALA A 104 -6.26 1.71 -1.61
N ILE A 105 -5.85 0.44 -1.53
CA ILE A 105 -6.01 -0.55 -2.60
C ILE A 105 -7.41 -1.20 -2.59
N GLY A 106 -8.11 -1.19 -1.45
CA GLY A 106 -9.37 -1.90 -1.29
C GLY A 106 -9.21 -3.43 -1.19
N CYS A 107 -8.12 -3.90 -0.58
CA CYS A 107 -7.87 -5.33 -0.40
C CYS A 107 -8.84 -5.96 0.62
N SER A 108 -9.26 -7.20 0.38
CA SER A 108 -10.12 -7.99 1.29
C SER A 108 -9.51 -8.19 2.69
N VAL A 109 -8.17 -8.14 2.79
CA VAL A 109 -7.41 -8.32 4.03
C VAL A 109 -7.40 -7.05 4.89
N ALA A 110 -7.85 -5.89 4.39
CA ALA A 110 -7.86 -4.62 5.13
C ALA A 110 -8.56 -4.75 6.50
N MET A 111 -9.74 -5.37 6.53
CA MET A 111 -10.48 -5.61 7.78
C MET A 111 -9.70 -6.47 8.79
N LYS A 112 -8.89 -7.42 8.32
CA LYS A 112 -8.06 -8.26 9.21
C LYS A 112 -6.91 -7.45 9.82
N VAL A 113 -6.32 -6.54 9.06
CA VAL A 113 -5.28 -5.63 9.57
C VAL A 113 -5.88 -4.68 10.60
N GLU A 114 -7.06 -4.12 10.34
CA GLU A 114 -7.74 -3.27 11.32
C GLU A 114 -8.02 -4.03 12.62
N GLN A 115 -8.52 -5.27 12.54
CA GLN A 115 -8.72 -6.11 13.73
C GLN A 115 -7.41 -6.40 14.47
N TYR A 116 -6.31 -6.61 13.75
CA TYR A 116 -4.99 -6.76 14.35
C TYR A 116 -4.57 -5.50 15.09
N ILE A 117 -4.74 -4.32 14.47
CA ILE A 117 -4.43 -3.03 15.10
C ILE A 117 -5.29 -2.80 16.35
N LYS A 118 -6.59 -3.08 16.28
CA LYS A 118 -7.49 -2.94 17.43
C LYS A 118 -7.06 -3.82 18.60
N LYS A 119 -6.63 -5.05 18.33
CA LYS A 119 -6.22 -6.02 19.35
C LYS A 119 -4.90 -5.64 20.01
N ASP A 120 -3.91 -5.24 19.22
CA ASP A 120 -2.56 -4.92 19.70
C ASP A 120 -2.31 -3.40 19.82
N PHE A 121 -3.39 -2.63 19.92
CA PHE A 121 -3.38 -1.16 19.90
C PHE A 121 -2.37 -0.55 20.88
N ARG A 122 -2.30 -1.10 22.10
CA ARG A 122 -1.38 -0.64 23.15
C ARG A 122 0.08 -0.67 22.73
N SER A 123 0.49 -1.70 22.01
CA SER A 123 1.87 -1.81 21.55
C SER A 123 2.11 -0.90 20.35
N ILE A 124 1.11 -0.75 19.48
CA ILE A 124 1.17 0.13 18.30
C ILE A 124 1.29 1.60 18.70
N VAL A 125 0.57 2.06 19.72
CA VAL A 125 0.70 3.41 20.30
C VAL A 125 2.14 3.69 20.78
N MET A 126 2.89 2.64 21.12
CA MET A 126 4.26 2.78 21.58
C MET A 126 5.28 2.93 20.45
N CYS A 127 4.90 2.65 19.21
CA CYS A 127 5.77 2.74 18.03
C CYS A 127 5.89 4.18 17.51
N GLU A 128 7.01 4.48 16.84
CA GLU A 128 7.26 5.80 16.24
C GLU A 128 6.27 6.11 15.09
N GLU A 129 5.89 5.08 14.32
CA GLU A 129 4.94 5.21 13.20
C GLU A 129 3.58 5.78 13.65
N PHE A 130 3.18 5.56 14.91
CA PHE A 130 1.97 6.16 15.47
C PHE A 130 2.07 7.68 15.61
N LEU A 131 3.26 8.21 15.90
CA LEU A 131 3.49 9.65 16.10
C LEU A 131 3.48 10.43 14.78
N GLU A 132 3.79 9.74 13.68
CA GLU A 132 3.78 10.26 12.32
C GLU A 132 2.37 10.31 11.69
N LEU A 133 1.35 9.76 12.35
CA LEU A 133 -0.02 9.80 11.86
C LEU A 133 -0.51 11.25 11.67
N SER A 134 -1.32 11.48 10.64
CA SER A 134 -2.06 12.73 10.48
C SER A 134 -3.20 12.83 11.51
N LEU A 135 -3.70 14.04 11.75
CA LEU A 135 -4.82 14.26 12.66
C LEU A 135 -6.08 13.47 12.24
N GLU A 136 -6.32 13.34 10.94
CA GLU A 136 -7.45 12.60 10.39
C GLU A 136 -7.32 11.10 10.68
N GLU A 137 -6.14 10.52 10.42
CA GLU A 137 -5.87 9.11 10.69
C GLU A 137 -5.94 8.79 12.18
N LEU A 138 -5.36 9.66 13.03
CA LEU A 138 -5.43 9.51 14.48
C LEU A 138 -6.89 9.51 14.95
N THR A 139 -7.68 10.50 14.52
CA THR A 139 -9.09 10.62 14.92
C THR A 139 -9.88 9.39 14.47
N GLN A 140 -9.64 8.89 13.26
CA GLN A 140 -10.27 7.67 12.77
C GLN A 140 -9.93 6.46 13.65
N ILE A 141 -8.66 6.24 13.97
CA ILE A 141 -8.22 5.11 14.79
C ILE A 141 -8.79 5.21 16.20
N LEU A 142 -8.74 6.39 16.82
CA LEU A 142 -9.29 6.62 18.17
C LEU A 142 -10.82 6.54 18.22
N SER A 143 -11.51 6.73 17.08
CA SER A 143 -12.97 6.59 16.98
C SER A 143 -13.45 5.15 16.82
N TRP A 144 -12.54 4.17 16.72
CA TRP A 144 -12.94 2.78 16.56
C TRP A 144 -13.59 2.21 17.82
N ASP A 145 -14.86 1.82 17.66
CA ASP A 145 -15.51 0.89 18.59
C ASP A 145 -14.72 -0.43 18.58
N ASP A 146 -14.41 -0.97 19.77
CA ASP A 146 -13.63 -2.21 20.00
C ASP A 146 -12.08 -2.11 19.99
N LEU A 147 -11.50 -0.95 20.31
CA LEU A 147 -10.08 -0.92 20.69
C LEU A 147 -9.85 -1.77 21.96
N CYS A 148 -8.83 -2.65 21.95
CA CYS A 148 -8.47 -3.48 23.11
C CYS A 148 -7.71 -2.65 24.16
N THR A 149 -8.39 -1.63 24.68
CA THR A 149 -7.96 -0.78 25.79
C THR A 149 -8.63 -1.24 27.06
N THR A 150 -7.95 -1.15 28.21
CA THR A 150 -8.62 -1.46 29.49
C THR A 150 -9.50 -0.31 29.99
N SER A 151 -9.30 0.89 29.45
CA SER A 151 -10.07 2.09 29.76
C SER A 151 -9.88 3.16 28.69
N GLU A 152 -10.80 4.13 28.64
CA GLU A 152 -10.68 5.36 27.83
C GLU A 152 -9.43 6.20 28.18
N GLN A 153 -8.80 5.92 29.32
CA GLN A 153 -7.50 6.51 29.68
C GLN A 153 -6.41 6.14 28.67
N ASP A 154 -6.40 4.91 28.13
CA ASP A 154 -5.37 4.47 27.18
C ASP A 154 -5.44 5.26 25.86
N THR A 155 -6.66 5.56 25.38
CA THR A 155 -6.85 6.35 24.15
C THR A 155 -6.53 7.82 24.39
N PHE A 156 -6.85 8.35 25.57
CA PHE A 156 -6.46 9.70 25.98
C PHE A 156 -4.93 9.85 26.06
N ASP A 157 -4.24 8.94 26.75
CA ASP A 157 -2.79 8.97 26.90
C ASP A 157 -2.08 8.82 25.54
N ALA A 158 -2.65 8.02 24.62
CA ALA A 158 -2.18 7.91 23.24
C ALA A 158 -2.28 9.24 22.48
N ALA A 159 -3.41 9.94 22.61
CA ALA A 159 -3.60 11.25 21.99
C ALA A 159 -2.63 12.30 22.56
N ILE A 160 -2.44 12.34 23.88
CA ILE A 160 -1.47 13.23 24.52
C ILE A 160 -0.06 12.97 23.98
N ARG A 161 0.37 11.71 23.93
CA ARG A 161 1.67 11.34 23.39
C ARG A 161 1.87 11.83 21.94
N TRP A 162 0.83 11.73 21.11
CA TRP A 162 0.87 12.21 19.72
C TRP A 162 0.94 13.74 19.62
N ILE A 163 0.26 14.47 20.52
CA ILE A 163 0.32 15.93 20.60
C ILE A 163 1.69 16.41 21.09
N GLU A 164 2.22 15.79 22.15
CA GLU A 164 3.50 16.16 22.77
C GLU A 164 4.71 15.89 21.85
N HIS A 165 4.56 14.99 20.88
CA HIS A 165 5.62 14.69 19.91
C HIS A 165 5.97 15.88 19.01
N ASP A 166 5.00 16.73 18.67
CA ASP A 166 5.19 17.87 17.78
C ASP A 166 4.80 19.19 18.48
N PRO A 167 5.76 20.10 18.71
CA PRO A 167 5.51 21.39 19.35
C PRO A 167 4.45 22.24 18.65
N GLU A 168 4.30 22.09 17.33
CA GLU A 168 3.27 22.82 16.56
C GLU A 168 1.86 22.35 16.93
N ARG A 169 1.69 21.04 17.19
CA ARG A 169 0.41 20.45 17.63
C ARG A 169 0.03 20.94 19.03
N THR A 170 1.00 20.99 19.93
CA THR A 170 0.82 21.54 21.29
C THR A 170 0.38 23.01 21.28
N THR A 171 0.98 23.82 20.39
CA THR A 171 0.64 25.24 20.23
C THR A 171 -0.76 25.44 19.64
N ALA A 172 -1.20 24.55 18.74
CA ALA A 172 -2.56 24.57 18.21
C ALA A 172 -3.60 24.21 19.27
N ALA A 173 -3.33 23.23 20.14
CA ALA A 173 -4.21 22.86 21.25
C ALA A 173 -4.36 24.00 22.27
N ALA A 174 -3.25 24.67 22.64
CA ALA A 174 -3.25 25.79 23.58
C ALA A 174 -3.96 27.07 23.07
N ARG A 175 -4.30 27.14 21.77
CA ARG A 175 -5.07 28.27 21.20
C ARG A 175 -6.59 28.12 21.37
N TYR A 176 -7.06 26.95 21.81
CA TYR A 176 -8.48 26.67 22.04
C TYR A 176 -8.89 26.71 23.53
N GLU A 177 -7.95 27.04 24.44
CA GLU A 177 -8.23 27.44 25.83
C GLU A 177 -8.45 28.95 25.95
#